data_AF-A0A7U2MM26-F1
#
_entry.id   AF-A0A7U2MM26-F1
#
_cell.length_a   1.000
_cell.length_b   1.000
_cell.length_c   1.000
_cell.angle_alpha   90.00
_cell.angle_beta   90.00
_cell.angle_gamma   90.00
#
_symmetry.space_group_name_H-M   'P 1'
#
loop_
_entity.id
_entity.type
_entity.pdbx_description
1 polymer ?
#
loop_
_entity_poly.entity_id
_entity_poly.type
_entity_poly.pdbx_seq_one_letter_code
_entity_poly.pdbx_strand_id
1 'polypeptide(L)'
;MRLTVELIQNSLSYINPLKDRELDLRGHKIPAIENLGIAKDQDAIDFTDNDISTLGNFPFFPRLHTLLLARNRVKHIQPSLATSVPNLANLVLTSNHMTELADLDPLRNLTKLTHLVLLENPITRKEHYRYWVIWRIPSVRFLDYQKVKDAEREKAQELFGTAEEPSALASKIMGIKSRTFDIPSGSLADRAPADKAVRVQLTEAERKRVEKMIREARSLQEIARLEKELNEGRIPGGALDAAEDPDQMQT
;
A
#
# COMPACT_ATOMS: atom_id res chain seq x y z
N MET A 1 9.67 12.20 15.91
CA MET A 1 10.73 13.00 15.27
C MET A 1 10.95 12.45 13.87
N ARG A 2 11.24 13.29 12.86
CA ARG A 2 11.54 12.80 11.51
C ARG A 2 12.84 11.99 11.51
N LEU A 3 12.95 10.93 10.71
CA LEU A 3 14.19 10.16 10.56
C LEU A 3 15.15 10.92 9.65
N THR A 4 15.97 11.80 10.23
CA THR A 4 16.95 12.60 9.49
C THR A 4 18.29 11.90 9.37
N VAL A 5 19.13 12.35 8.42
CA VAL A 5 20.51 11.90 8.29
C VAL A 5 21.30 12.11 9.58
N GLU A 6 21.14 13.29 10.19
CA GLU A 6 21.82 13.66 11.43
C GLU A 6 21.43 12.77 12.61
N LEU A 7 20.15 12.37 12.70
CA LEU A 7 19.71 11.39 13.68
C LEU A 7 20.44 10.05 13.50
N ILE A 8 20.50 9.54 12.26
CA ILE A 8 21.15 8.25 11.97
C ILE A 8 22.65 8.31 12.30
N GLN A 9 23.33 9.41 11.98
CA GLN A 9 24.77 9.57 12.25
C GLN A 9 25.09 9.62 13.75
N ASN A 10 24.20 10.23 14.54
CA ASN A 10 24.36 10.37 15.99
C ASN A 10 23.79 9.18 16.78
N SER A 11 23.11 8.25 16.11
CA SER A 11 22.55 7.05 16.72
C SER A 11 23.63 6.01 17.02
N LEU A 12 23.39 5.20 18.05
CA LEU A 12 24.34 4.17 18.45
C LEU A 12 24.43 3.07 17.39
N SER A 13 25.65 2.76 16.95
CA SER A 13 25.92 1.59 16.12
C SER A 13 27.00 0.74 16.79
N TYR A 14 26.67 -0.51 17.08
CA TYR A 14 27.46 -1.40 17.93
C TYR A 14 27.32 -2.86 17.49
N ILE A 15 28.15 -3.74 18.07
CA ILE A 15 28.02 -5.19 17.87
C ILE A 15 27.09 -5.74 18.95
N ASN A 16 25.97 -6.31 18.54
CA ASN A 16 24.99 -6.87 19.46
C ASN A 16 25.41 -8.26 19.99
N PRO A 17 24.68 -8.88 20.94
CA PRO A 17 25.02 -10.18 21.50
C PRO A 17 25.06 -11.35 20.50
N LEU A 18 24.42 -11.20 19.33
CA LEU A 18 24.46 -12.18 18.24
C LEU A 18 25.64 -11.96 17.29
N LYS A 19 26.50 -10.97 17.59
CA LYS A 19 27.66 -10.54 16.79
C LYS A 19 27.28 -9.83 15.49
N ASP A 20 26.06 -9.33 15.40
CA ASP A 20 25.60 -8.53 14.28
C ASP A 20 25.92 -7.05 14.52
N ARG A 21 26.27 -6.32 13.46
CA ARG A 21 26.33 -4.87 13.55
C ARG A 21 24.90 -4.31 13.55
N GLU A 22 24.52 -3.72 14.67
CA GLU A 22 23.18 -3.19 14.91
C GLU A 22 23.20 -1.65 14.95
N LEU A 23 22.19 -1.05 14.35
CA LEU A 23 21.86 0.37 14.49
C LEU A 23 20.64 0.52 15.40
N ASP A 24 20.81 1.25 16.51
CA ASP A 24 19.74 1.54 17.46
C ASP A 24 19.01 2.84 17.08
N LEU A 25 17.73 2.73 16.72
CA LEU A 25 16.84 3.85 16.43
C LEU A 25 15.61 3.82 17.35
N ARG A 26 15.74 3.27 18.56
CA ARG A 26 14.62 3.11 19.49
C ARG A 26 14.08 4.44 20.03
N GLY A 27 12.78 4.51 20.27
CA GLY A 27 12.19 5.56 21.11
C GLY A 27 12.17 6.98 20.51
N HIS A 28 12.42 7.14 19.21
CA HIS A 28 12.53 8.46 18.56
C HIS A 28 11.20 9.00 18.01
N LYS A 29 10.09 8.27 18.19
CA LYS A 29 8.77 8.62 17.63
C LYS A 29 8.84 8.83 16.11
N ILE A 30 9.60 7.99 15.42
CA ILE A 30 9.81 8.06 13.97
C ILE A 30 8.49 7.69 13.27
N PRO A 31 7.91 8.57 12.44
CA PRO A 31 6.63 8.29 11.78
C PRO A 31 6.79 7.47 10.48
N ALA A 32 7.95 7.55 9.84
CA ALA A 32 8.23 6.91 8.56
C ALA A 32 9.73 6.57 8.45
N ILE A 33 10.01 5.43 7.80
CA ILE A 33 11.36 5.04 7.42
C ILE A 33 11.76 5.88 6.20
N GLU A 34 12.92 6.51 6.25
CA GLU A 34 13.49 7.33 5.18
C GLU A 34 14.98 7.59 5.47
N ASN A 35 15.73 8.13 4.50
CA ASN A 35 17.12 8.54 4.65
C ASN A 35 18.12 7.44 5.10
N LEU A 36 17.72 6.17 5.04
CA LEU A 36 18.57 5.04 5.44
C LEU A 36 19.76 4.80 4.50
N GLY A 37 19.87 5.51 3.37
CA GLY A 37 21.02 5.39 2.46
C GLY A 37 22.37 5.70 3.14
N ILE A 38 22.36 6.42 4.26
CA ILE A 38 23.58 6.77 5.00
C ILE A 38 23.95 5.73 6.07
N ALA A 39 23.02 4.82 6.40
CA ALA A 39 23.09 3.97 7.61
C ALA A 39 24.21 2.91 7.60
N LYS A 40 25.09 2.91 6.58
CA LYS A 40 26.21 1.97 6.39
C LYS A 40 25.74 0.50 6.32
N ASP A 41 26.71 -0.42 6.30
CA ASP A 41 26.50 -1.86 6.26
C ASP A 41 26.02 -2.43 7.60
N GLN A 42 24.72 -2.28 7.90
CA GLN A 42 24.10 -2.87 9.08
C GLN A 42 23.59 -4.28 8.80
N ASP A 43 23.75 -5.16 9.77
CA ASP A 43 23.24 -6.52 9.77
C ASP A 43 21.86 -6.57 10.47
N ALA A 44 21.66 -5.68 11.45
CA ALA A 44 20.40 -5.48 12.18
C ALA A 44 20.04 -3.99 12.32
N ILE A 45 18.75 -3.67 12.31
CA ILE A 45 18.26 -2.33 12.67
C ILE A 45 17.11 -2.48 13.67
N ASP A 46 17.19 -1.71 14.75
CA ASP A 46 16.16 -1.67 15.78
C ASP A 46 15.35 -0.37 15.73
N PHE A 47 14.09 -0.49 15.34
CA PHE A 47 13.09 0.58 15.30
C PHE A 47 12.06 0.46 16.42
N THR A 48 12.31 -0.30 17.48
CA THR A 48 11.36 -0.51 18.58
C THR A 48 10.94 0.82 19.22
N ASP A 49 9.69 0.95 19.65
CA ASP A 49 9.13 2.17 20.27
C ASP A 49 9.13 3.40 19.35
N ASN A 50 8.62 3.23 18.13
CA ASN A 50 8.42 4.34 17.19
C ASN A 50 6.96 4.41 16.70
N ASP A 51 6.66 5.33 15.79
CA ASP A 51 5.32 5.55 15.24
C ASP A 51 5.23 5.13 13.76
N ILE A 52 6.08 4.19 13.33
CA ILE A 52 6.20 3.78 11.92
C ILE A 52 4.91 3.08 11.50
N SER A 53 4.29 3.58 10.42
CA SER A 53 3.03 3.05 9.91
C SER A 53 3.17 2.10 8.71
N THR A 54 4.28 2.22 7.97
CA THR A 54 4.55 1.44 6.76
C THR A 54 5.95 0.84 6.82
N LEU A 55 6.03 -0.48 6.67
CA LEU A 55 7.29 -1.19 6.50
C LEU A 55 7.71 -1.12 5.03
N GLY A 56 8.65 -0.24 4.73
CA GLY A 56 9.12 0.01 3.39
C GLY A 56 10.13 1.15 3.33
N ASN A 57 10.32 1.71 2.14
CA ASN A 57 11.23 2.82 1.87
C ASN A 57 12.70 2.53 2.27
N PHE A 58 13.09 1.26 2.19
CA PHE A 58 14.48 0.84 2.32
C PHE A 58 15.20 1.04 0.98
N PRO A 59 16.42 1.59 0.97
CA PRO A 59 17.33 1.43 -0.15
C PRO A 59 17.81 -0.04 -0.21
N PHE A 60 18.69 -0.35 -1.17
CA PHE A 60 19.26 -1.69 -1.28
C PHE A 60 20.19 -2.00 -0.10
N PHE A 61 19.80 -2.94 0.75
CA PHE A 61 20.47 -3.39 1.96
C PHE A 61 20.76 -4.90 1.87
N PRO A 62 21.86 -5.31 1.23
CA PRO A 62 22.17 -6.73 1.03
C PRO A 62 22.62 -7.43 2.31
N ARG A 63 23.11 -6.70 3.32
CA ARG A 63 23.57 -7.30 4.58
C ARG A 63 22.50 -7.41 5.65
N LEU A 64 21.48 -6.56 5.58
CA LEU A 64 20.43 -6.50 6.58
C LEU A 64 19.63 -7.81 6.60
N HIS A 65 19.70 -8.51 7.73
CA HIS A 65 18.97 -9.76 7.92
C HIS A 65 18.07 -9.76 9.16
N THR A 66 18.16 -8.75 10.02
CA THR A 66 17.30 -8.61 11.21
C THR A 66 16.64 -7.23 11.27
N LEU A 67 15.31 -7.22 11.37
CA LEU A 67 14.52 -6.01 11.58
C LEU A 67 13.65 -6.16 12.83
N LEU A 68 13.85 -5.24 13.78
CA LEU A 68 13.06 -5.16 15.01
C LEU A 68 12.15 -3.94 14.92
N LEU A 69 10.84 -4.16 14.84
CA LEU A 69 9.80 -3.11 14.75
C LEU A 69 8.74 -3.29 15.84
N ALA A 70 9.12 -3.78 17.02
CA ALA A 70 8.17 -3.94 18.11
C ALA A 70 7.59 -2.57 18.54
N ARG A 71 6.33 -2.54 19.01
CA ARG A 71 5.66 -1.33 19.49
C ARG A 71 5.71 -0.18 18.49
N ASN A 72 5.17 -0.44 17.30
CA ASN A 72 5.02 0.53 16.22
C ASN A 72 3.56 0.56 15.74
N ARG A 73 3.30 1.25 14.63
CA ARG A 73 1.96 1.39 14.03
C ARG A 73 1.86 0.73 12.66
N VAL A 74 2.70 -0.27 12.40
CA VAL A 74 2.82 -0.89 11.07
C VAL A 74 1.49 -1.54 10.71
N LYS A 75 0.91 -1.07 9.61
CA LYS A 75 -0.34 -1.55 9.01
C LYS A 75 -0.18 -1.93 7.54
N HIS A 76 0.93 -1.52 6.91
CA HIS A 76 1.21 -1.78 5.51
C HIS A 76 2.65 -2.21 5.30
N ILE A 77 2.87 -3.09 4.33
CA ILE A 77 4.18 -3.58 3.93
C ILE A 77 4.32 -3.30 2.44
N GLN A 78 5.39 -2.61 2.04
CA GLN A 78 5.58 -2.28 0.62
C GLN A 78 5.96 -3.54 -0.18
N PRO A 79 5.38 -3.76 -1.38
CA PRO A 79 5.75 -4.88 -2.25
C PRO A 79 7.22 -4.91 -2.66
N SER A 80 7.88 -3.76 -2.72
CA SER A 80 9.30 -3.61 -3.06
C SER A 80 10.26 -4.08 -1.96
N LEU A 81 9.76 -4.39 -0.76
CA LEU A 81 10.60 -4.74 0.39
C LEU A 81 11.56 -5.89 0.08
N ALA A 82 11.10 -6.92 -0.63
CA ALA A 82 11.95 -8.07 -0.98
C ALA A 82 13.13 -7.72 -1.89
N THR A 83 12.99 -6.69 -2.74
CA THR A 83 14.08 -6.20 -3.58
C THR A 83 15.06 -5.34 -2.79
N SER A 84 14.55 -4.54 -1.84
CA SER A 84 15.37 -3.67 -1.00
C SER A 84 16.18 -4.44 0.05
N VAL A 85 15.59 -5.44 0.71
CA VAL A 85 16.22 -6.22 1.80
C VAL A 85 16.19 -7.72 1.48
N PRO A 86 16.90 -8.17 0.43
CA PRO A 86 16.76 -9.53 -0.11
C PRO A 86 17.20 -10.64 0.86
N ASN A 87 17.98 -10.29 1.88
CA ASN A 87 18.52 -11.23 2.85
C ASN A 87 17.83 -11.18 4.22
N LEU A 88 16.65 -10.53 4.31
CA LEU A 88 15.89 -10.46 5.55
C LEU A 88 15.51 -11.87 6.04
N ALA A 89 15.98 -12.22 7.24
CA ALA A 89 15.78 -13.52 7.87
C ALA A 89 14.89 -13.46 9.11
N ASN A 90 14.97 -12.35 9.86
CA ASN A 90 14.26 -12.14 11.12
C ASN A 90 13.45 -10.84 11.05
N LEU A 91 12.14 -10.94 11.22
CA LEU A 91 11.23 -9.79 11.26
C LEU A 91 10.34 -9.84 12.50
N VAL A 92 10.52 -8.87 13.39
CA VAL A 92 9.72 -8.74 14.61
C VAL A 92 8.75 -7.57 14.44
N LEU A 93 7.46 -7.88 14.42
CA LEU A 93 6.36 -6.92 14.30
C LEU A 93 5.43 -6.97 15.53
N THR A 94 5.92 -7.39 16.69
CA THR A 94 5.13 -7.46 17.92
C THR A 94 4.47 -6.12 18.26
N SER A 95 3.20 -6.13 18.68
CA SER A 95 2.45 -4.93 19.06
C SER A 95 2.42 -3.88 17.93
N ASN A 96 1.91 -4.28 16.77
CA ASN A 96 1.65 -3.40 15.62
C ASN A 96 0.17 -3.42 15.23
N HIS A 97 -0.18 -2.83 14.09
CA HIS A 97 -1.55 -2.62 13.63
C HIS A 97 -1.88 -3.42 12.37
N MET A 98 -1.25 -4.58 12.19
CA MET A 98 -1.59 -5.49 11.08
C MET A 98 -2.96 -6.10 11.33
N THR A 99 -3.90 -5.83 10.43
CA THR A 99 -5.31 -6.20 10.59
C THR A 99 -5.70 -7.37 9.70
N GLU A 100 -5.46 -7.30 8.39
CA GLU A 100 -5.95 -8.30 7.44
C GLU A 100 -4.88 -9.31 7.02
N LEU A 101 -5.30 -10.56 6.78
CA LEU A 101 -4.42 -11.66 6.39
C LEU A 101 -3.72 -11.39 5.05
N ALA A 102 -4.40 -10.71 4.12
CA ALA A 102 -3.85 -10.32 2.83
C ALA A 102 -2.79 -9.21 2.92
N ASP A 103 -2.72 -8.47 4.03
CA ASP A 103 -1.71 -7.42 4.21
C ASP A 103 -0.29 -8.01 4.35
N LEU A 104 -0.18 -9.30 4.66
CA LEU A 104 1.09 -10.04 4.73
C LEU A 104 1.60 -10.53 3.37
N ASP A 105 0.81 -10.42 2.31
CA ASP A 105 1.16 -10.88 0.97
C ASP A 105 2.55 -10.43 0.48
N PRO A 106 3.00 -9.18 0.69
CA PRO A 106 4.33 -8.73 0.29
C PRO A 106 5.48 -9.57 0.87
N LEU A 107 5.29 -10.15 2.05
CA LEU A 107 6.33 -10.95 2.72
C LEU A 107 6.60 -12.28 2.02
N ARG A 108 5.69 -12.78 1.16
CA ARG A 108 5.89 -14.04 0.42
C ARG A 108 7.14 -14.04 -0.45
N ASN A 109 7.57 -12.86 -0.88
CA ASN A 109 8.72 -12.67 -1.77
C ASN A 109 10.05 -12.70 -1.02
N LEU A 110 10.02 -12.67 0.32
CA LEU A 110 11.21 -12.78 1.18
C LEU A 110 11.60 -14.26 1.33
N THR A 111 12.37 -14.75 0.38
CA THR A 111 12.77 -16.17 0.30
C THR A 111 13.64 -16.63 1.48
N LYS A 112 14.33 -15.70 2.15
CA LYS A 112 15.17 -15.97 3.32
C LYS A 112 14.50 -15.72 4.67
N LEU A 113 13.26 -15.24 4.68
CA LEU A 113 12.54 -14.95 5.94
C LEU A 113 12.23 -16.25 6.67
N THR A 114 12.87 -16.47 7.82
CA THR A 114 12.73 -17.70 8.61
C THR A 114 12.05 -17.48 9.95
N HIS A 115 12.22 -16.31 10.55
CA HIS A 115 11.60 -15.93 11.83
C HIS A 115 10.67 -14.75 11.62
N LEU A 116 9.39 -14.95 11.90
CA LEU A 116 8.36 -13.92 11.84
C LEU A 116 7.61 -13.88 13.17
N VAL A 117 7.51 -12.69 13.76
CA VAL A 117 6.74 -12.48 15.00
C VAL A 117 5.70 -11.41 14.75
N LEU A 118 4.44 -11.76 14.95
CA LEU A 118 3.26 -10.92 14.71
C LEU A 118 2.34 -10.86 15.95
N LEU A 119 2.80 -11.39 17.09
CA LEU A 119 2.14 -11.28 18.38
C LEU A 119 1.61 -9.87 18.65
N GLU A 120 0.48 -9.79 19.36
CA GLU A 120 -0.16 -8.51 19.73
C GLU A 120 -0.58 -7.63 18.53
N ASN A 121 -0.76 -8.21 17.34
CA ASN A 121 -1.45 -7.56 16.23
C ASN A 121 -2.90 -8.06 16.12
N PRO A 122 -3.86 -7.24 15.65
CA PRO A 122 -5.24 -7.66 15.43
C PRO A 122 -5.38 -8.91 14.54
N ILE A 123 -4.51 -9.07 13.54
CA ILE A 123 -4.46 -10.23 12.63
C ILE A 123 -4.37 -11.58 13.35
N THR A 124 -3.76 -11.63 14.54
CA THR A 124 -3.57 -12.87 15.31
C THR A 124 -4.88 -13.47 15.81
N ARG A 125 -5.95 -12.68 15.86
CA ARG A 125 -7.29 -13.12 16.29
C ARG A 125 -8.14 -13.65 15.13
N LYS A 126 -7.66 -13.57 13.89
CA LYS A 126 -8.40 -14.06 12.72
C LYS A 126 -8.37 -15.57 12.65
N GLU A 127 -9.46 -16.14 12.14
CA GLU A 127 -9.55 -17.57 11.88
C GLU A 127 -8.46 -18.00 10.91
N HIS A 128 -7.91 -19.19 11.16
CA HIS A 128 -6.83 -19.79 10.39
C HIS A 128 -5.55 -18.95 10.23
N TYR A 129 -5.37 -17.88 11.03
CA TYR A 129 -4.21 -16.99 10.98
C TYR A 129 -2.87 -17.73 10.83
N ARG A 130 -2.62 -18.70 11.73
CA ARG A 130 -1.36 -19.44 11.74
C ARG A 130 -1.14 -20.24 10.46
N TYR A 131 -2.16 -20.99 10.02
CA TYR A 131 -2.08 -21.77 8.78
C TYR A 131 -1.96 -20.86 7.55
N TRP A 132 -2.63 -19.71 7.54
CA TRP A 132 -2.53 -18.73 6.48
C TRP A 132 -1.09 -18.24 6.29
N VAL A 133 -0.44 -17.84 7.39
CA VAL A 133 0.96 -17.39 7.34
C VAL A 133 1.88 -18.50 6.84
N ILE A 134 1.71 -19.73 7.34
CA ILE A 134 2.51 -20.90 6.94
C ILE A 134 2.36 -21.19 5.44
N TRP A 135 1.14 -21.12 4.91
CA TRP A 135 0.85 -21.35 3.50
C TRP A 135 1.36 -20.21 2.62
N ARG A 136 1.11 -18.96 3.03
CA ARG A 136 1.42 -17.77 2.22
C ARG A 136 2.90 -17.43 2.20
N ILE A 137 3.62 -17.73 3.28
CA ILE A 137 5.04 -17.42 3.46
C ILE A 137 5.77 -18.72 3.82
N PRO A 138 5.98 -19.63 2.86
CA PRO A 138 6.47 -20.97 3.13
C PRO A 138 7.91 -21.00 3.69
N SER A 139 8.70 -19.93 3.47
CA SER A 139 10.06 -19.77 4.01
C SER A 139 10.12 -19.70 5.54
N VAL A 140 9.02 -19.29 6.20
CA VAL A 140 8.95 -19.16 7.66
C VAL A 140 9.11 -20.53 8.34
N ARG A 141 10.04 -20.59 9.30
CA ARG A 141 10.34 -21.78 10.12
C ARG A 141 9.90 -21.60 11.57
N PHE A 142 9.90 -20.36 12.05
CA PHE A 142 9.43 -19.99 13.39
C PHE A 142 8.45 -18.84 13.26
N LEU A 143 7.21 -19.09 13.71
CA LEU A 143 6.14 -18.10 13.75
C LEU A 143 5.73 -17.89 15.20
N ASP A 144 5.78 -16.65 15.67
CA ASP A 144 5.44 -16.26 17.05
C ASP A 144 6.20 -17.08 18.10
N TYR A 145 7.51 -17.24 17.87
CA TYR A 145 8.44 -18.05 18.67
C TYR A 145 8.12 -19.55 18.71
N GLN A 146 7.17 -20.02 17.91
CA GLN A 146 6.83 -21.43 17.79
C GLN A 146 7.33 -22.01 16.46
N LYS A 147 8.04 -23.14 16.53
CA LYS A 147 8.49 -23.87 15.34
C LYS A 147 7.30 -24.34 14.51
N VAL A 148 7.34 -24.08 13.22
CA VAL A 148 6.37 -24.60 12.23
C VAL A 148 6.66 -26.08 11.98
N LYS A 149 5.66 -26.93 12.14
CA LYS A 149 5.74 -28.38 11.90
C LYS A 149 5.18 -28.74 10.53
N ASP A 150 5.64 -29.86 9.97
CA ASP A 150 5.18 -30.33 8.65
C ASP A 150 3.69 -30.66 8.62
N ALA A 151 3.16 -31.25 9.70
CA ALA A 151 1.72 -31.46 9.85
C ALA A 151 0.88 -30.17 9.79
N GLU A 152 1.46 -29.01 10.15
CA GLU A 152 0.77 -27.72 9.99
C GLU A 152 0.82 -27.24 8.55
N ARG A 153 1.89 -27.56 7.81
CA ARG A 153 2.03 -27.24 6.38
C ARG A 153 1.04 -28.05 5.55
N GLU A 154 0.91 -29.34 5.82
CA GLU A 154 -0.06 -30.22 5.17
C GLU A 154 -1.49 -29.71 5.37
N LYS A 155 -1.88 -29.43 6.62
CA LYS A 155 -3.20 -28.84 6.94
C LYS A 155 -3.42 -27.50 6.26
N ALA A 156 -2.41 -26.65 6.21
CA ALA A 156 -2.53 -25.36 5.55
C ALA A 156 -2.74 -25.53 4.03
N GLN A 157 -2.07 -26.50 3.41
CA GLN A 157 -2.27 -26.86 2.01
C GLN A 157 -3.66 -27.46 1.75
N GLU A 158 -4.19 -28.30 2.64
CA GLU A 158 -5.57 -28.82 2.55
C GLU A 158 -6.61 -27.69 2.61
N LEU A 159 -6.42 -26.71 3.49
CA LEU A 159 -7.35 -25.59 3.65
C LEU A 159 -7.30 -24.58 2.49
N PHE A 160 -6.09 -24.28 2.00
CA PHE A 160 -5.85 -23.16 1.08
C PHE A 160 -5.47 -23.57 -0.35
N GLY A 161 -5.25 -24.86 -0.61
CA GLY A 161 -4.83 -25.37 -1.92
C GLY A 161 -3.35 -25.14 -2.20
N THR A 162 -2.99 -24.99 -3.46
CA THR A 162 -1.62 -24.67 -3.89
C THR A 162 -1.48 -23.18 -4.20
N ALA A 163 -0.24 -22.71 -4.37
CA ALA A 163 -0.02 -21.31 -4.72
C ALA A 163 -0.56 -20.94 -6.12
N GLU A 164 -0.67 -21.92 -7.02
CA GLU A 164 -1.19 -21.79 -8.38
C GLU A 164 -2.72 -21.95 -8.43
N GLU A 165 -3.26 -22.84 -7.60
CA GLU A 165 -4.68 -23.13 -7.50
C GLU A 165 -5.17 -22.91 -6.06
N PRO A 166 -5.44 -21.64 -5.68
CA PRO A 166 -5.92 -21.32 -4.34
C PRO A 166 -7.37 -21.78 -4.15
N SER A 167 -7.69 -22.25 -2.95
CA SER A 167 -9.07 -22.63 -2.59
C SER A 167 -10.01 -21.41 -2.60
N ALA A 168 -11.32 -21.67 -2.61
CA ALA A 168 -12.32 -20.60 -2.49
C ALA A 168 -12.14 -19.78 -1.20
N LEU A 169 -11.73 -20.43 -0.10
CA LEU A 169 -11.41 -19.76 1.15
C LEU A 169 -10.18 -18.84 0.99
N ALA A 170 -9.13 -19.33 0.35
CA ALA A 170 -7.93 -18.53 0.10
C ALA A 170 -8.24 -17.30 -0.77
N SER A 171 -8.98 -17.50 -1.86
CA SER A 171 -9.41 -16.42 -2.76
C SER A 171 -10.25 -15.35 -2.04
N LYS A 172 -11.15 -15.77 -1.15
CA LYS A 172 -11.93 -14.86 -0.30
C LYS A 172 -11.04 -14.03 0.63
N ILE A 173 -10.08 -14.67 1.30
CA ILE A 173 -9.16 -13.98 2.22
C ILE A 173 -8.28 -12.98 1.45
N MET A 174 -7.75 -13.35 0.28
CA MET A 174 -6.93 -12.46 -0.55
C MET A 174 -7.68 -11.20 -1.03
N GLY A 175 -9.00 -11.29 -1.20
CA GLY A 175 -9.86 -10.17 -1.57
C GLY A 175 -10.12 -9.18 -0.43
N ILE A 176 -9.88 -9.55 0.83
CA ILE A 176 -10.11 -8.69 1.99
C ILE A 176 -8.78 -8.04 2.37
N LYS A 177 -8.61 -6.78 1.96
CA LYS A 177 -7.45 -5.95 2.31
C LYS A 177 -7.86 -4.81 3.22
N SER A 178 -6.93 -4.40 4.07
CA SER A 178 -7.11 -3.20 4.89
C SER A 178 -7.25 -1.97 4.00
N ARG A 179 -8.23 -1.11 4.28
CA ARG A 179 -8.37 0.18 3.59
C ARG A 179 -7.34 1.16 4.16
N THR A 180 -6.25 1.38 3.45
CA THR A 180 -5.34 2.50 3.75
C THR A 180 -5.58 3.65 2.78
N PHE A 181 -5.88 4.83 3.34
CA PHE A 181 -5.74 6.10 2.64
C PHE A 181 -4.24 6.42 2.57
N ASP A 182 -3.54 5.82 1.61
CA ASP A 182 -2.16 6.17 1.32
C ASP A 182 -2.15 7.28 0.28
N ILE A 183 -1.70 8.47 0.68
CA ILE A 183 -1.35 9.55 -0.27
C ILE A 183 -0.03 9.11 -0.93
N PRO A 184 0.02 8.86 -2.25
CA PRO A 184 1.27 8.46 -2.89
C PRO A 184 2.24 9.63 -2.88
N SER A 185 3.39 9.44 -2.23
CA SER A 185 4.55 10.31 -2.41
C SER A 185 5.18 9.96 -3.76
N GLY A 186 4.89 10.76 -4.80
CA GLY A 186 5.72 10.86 -6.00
C GLY A 186 5.35 9.99 -7.21
N SER A 187 4.18 10.24 -7.81
CA SER A 187 4.00 10.21 -9.27
C SER A 187 2.81 11.09 -9.62
N LEU A 188 3.07 12.23 -10.28
CA LEU A 188 2.04 13.09 -10.87
C LEU A 188 1.53 12.42 -12.16
N ALA A 189 0.78 11.34 -12.02
CA ALA A 189 -0.09 10.77 -13.03
C ALA A 189 -1.11 9.91 -12.29
N ASP A 190 -2.38 10.09 -12.61
CA ASP A 190 -3.54 9.43 -12.00
C ASP A 190 -3.94 9.88 -10.58
N ARG A 191 -4.35 11.15 -10.49
CA ARG A 191 -5.43 11.52 -9.57
C ARG A 191 -6.77 11.32 -10.28
N ALA A 192 -7.48 10.24 -9.95
CA ALA A 192 -8.93 10.24 -10.07
C ALA A 192 -9.52 11.01 -8.86
N PRO A 193 -10.56 11.85 -9.04
CA PRO A 193 -10.95 12.84 -8.05
C PRO A 193 -12.04 12.30 -7.11
N ALA A 194 -11.92 12.64 -5.82
CA ALA A 194 -13.04 12.65 -4.90
C ALA A 194 -13.49 14.10 -4.70
N ASP A 195 -14.35 14.56 -5.60
CA ASP A 195 -15.46 15.46 -5.30
C ASP A 195 -16.55 15.10 -6.30
N LYS A 196 -17.74 14.73 -5.81
CA LYS A 196 -18.89 14.42 -6.66
C LYS A 196 -19.41 15.72 -7.28
N ALA A 197 -18.74 16.19 -8.33
CA ALA A 197 -19.41 16.82 -9.45
C ALA A 197 -19.81 15.68 -10.40
N VAL A 198 -21.10 15.43 -10.54
CA VAL A 198 -21.62 14.54 -11.58
C VAL A 198 -21.20 15.15 -12.92
N ARG A 199 -20.09 14.67 -13.49
CA ARG A 199 -19.73 14.95 -14.88
C ARG A 199 -20.78 14.28 -15.74
N VAL A 200 -21.74 15.06 -16.22
CA VAL A 200 -22.70 14.60 -17.23
C VAL A 200 -21.88 14.19 -18.46
N GLN A 201 -21.88 12.90 -18.78
CA GLN A 201 -21.28 12.42 -20.02
C GLN A 201 -22.18 12.88 -21.17
N LEU A 202 -21.74 13.91 -21.89
CA LEU A 202 -22.42 14.43 -23.08
C LEU A 202 -22.40 13.36 -24.18
N THR A 203 -23.55 13.12 -24.79
CA THR A 203 -23.67 12.35 -26.02
C THR A 203 -22.95 13.05 -27.18
N GLU A 204 -22.59 12.31 -28.21
CA GLU A 204 -21.84 12.83 -29.35
C GLU A 204 -22.60 13.95 -30.11
N ALA A 205 -23.93 13.88 -30.10
CA ALA A 205 -24.81 14.93 -30.63
C ALA A 205 -24.75 16.23 -29.81
N GLU A 206 -24.72 16.12 -28.46
CA GLU A 206 -24.64 17.29 -27.57
C GLU A 206 -23.27 17.95 -27.65
N ARG A 207 -22.19 17.16 -27.76
CA ARG A 207 -20.83 17.68 -27.94
C ARG A 207 -20.69 18.52 -29.22
N LYS A 208 -21.24 18.03 -30.34
CA LYS A 208 -21.20 18.73 -31.63
C LYS A 208 -22.00 20.03 -31.61
N ARG A 209 -23.09 20.09 -30.84
CA ARG A 209 -23.90 21.31 -30.64
C ARG A 209 -23.20 22.33 -29.76
N VAL A 210 -22.57 21.90 -28.66
CA VAL A 210 -21.77 22.78 -27.79
C VAL A 210 -20.59 23.38 -28.56
N GLU A 211 -19.93 22.59 -29.40
CA GLU A 211 -18.84 23.07 -30.26
C GLU A 211 -19.33 24.12 -31.27
N LYS A 212 -20.51 23.92 -31.86
CA LYS A 212 -21.13 24.90 -32.76
C LYS A 212 -21.46 26.21 -32.02
N MET A 213 -22.00 26.15 -30.81
CA MET A 213 -22.32 27.34 -30.00
C MET A 213 -21.07 28.15 -29.63
N ILE A 214 -19.97 27.48 -29.25
CA ILE A 214 -18.69 28.17 -28.98
C ILE A 214 -18.19 28.87 -30.24
N ARG A 215 -18.36 28.25 -31.41
CA ARG A 215 -17.92 28.81 -32.69
C ARG A 215 -18.75 30.00 -33.17
N GLU A 216 -20.04 30.02 -32.84
CA GLU A 216 -20.99 31.06 -33.25
C GLU A 216 -21.11 32.21 -32.23
N ALA A 217 -20.51 32.07 -31.04
CA ALA A 217 -20.52 33.08 -29.98
C ALA A 217 -19.90 34.41 -30.47
N ARG A 218 -20.61 35.51 -30.23
CA ARG A 218 -20.25 36.84 -30.78
C ARG A 218 -19.48 37.70 -29.79
N SER A 219 -19.23 37.20 -28.58
CA SER A 219 -18.47 37.91 -27.55
C SER A 219 -17.59 36.99 -26.71
N LEU A 220 -16.45 37.52 -26.26
CA LEU A 220 -15.52 36.80 -25.38
C LEU A 220 -16.15 36.44 -24.02
N GLN A 221 -17.10 37.25 -23.54
CA GLN A 221 -17.83 36.96 -22.31
C GLN A 221 -18.75 35.74 -22.46
N GLU A 222 -19.34 35.56 -23.64
CA GLU A 222 -20.20 34.42 -23.95
C GLU A 222 -19.40 33.12 -24.04
N ILE A 223 -18.21 33.17 -24.68
CA ILE A 223 -17.28 32.03 -24.74
C ILE A 223 -16.83 31.63 -23.32
N ALA A 224 -16.39 32.60 -22.51
CA ALA A 224 -15.92 32.33 -21.15
C ALA A 224 -17.03 31.73 -20.25
N ARG A 225 -18.29 32.12 -20.49
CA ARG A 225 -19.43 31.54 -19.79
C ARG A 225 -19.69 30.09 -20.21
N LEU A 226 -19.68 29.79 -21.51
CA LEU A 226 -19.88 28.44 -22.05
C LEU A 226 -18.77 27.48 -21.60
N GLU A 227 -17.51 27.94 -21.60
CA GLU A 227 -16.37 27.17 -21.11
C GLU A 227 -16.48 26.88 -19.61
N LYS A 228 -16.92 27.87 -18.82
CA LYS A 228 -17.12 27.71 -17.38
C LYS A 228 -18.24 26.70 -17.08
N GLU A 229 -19.37 26.79 -17.79
CA GLU A 229 -20.49 25.85 -17.64
C GLU A 229 -20.08 24.41 -18.00
N LEU A 230 -19.27 24.23 -19.07
CA LEU A 230 -18.74 22.93 -19.47
C LEU A 230 -17.73 22.38 -18.45
N ASN A 231 -16.86 23.22 -17.91
CA ASN A 231 -15.88 22.84 -16.89
C ASN A 231 -16.54 22.48 -15.54
N GLU A 232 -17.67 23.11 -15.24
CA GLU A 232 -18.52 22.81 -14.07
C GLU A 232 -19.44 21.58 -14.30
N GLY A 233 -19.38 20.96 -15.48
CA GLY A 233 -20.11 19.71 -15.80
C GLY A 233 -21.60 19.90 -16.08
N ARG A 234 -22.05 21.13 -16.37
CA ARG A 234 -23.44 21.42 -16.77
C ARG A 234 -23.53 21.55 -18.28
N ILE A 235 -24.63 21.04 -18.85
CA ILE A 235 -24.94 21.28 -20.27
C ILE A 235 -25.48 22.71 -20.39
N PRO A 236 -24.89 23.58 -21.24
CA PRO A 236 -25.43 24.91 -21.49
C PRO A 236 -26.89 24.82 -21.95
N GLY A 237 -27.80 25.60 -21.36
CA GLY A 237 -29.26 25.42 -21.50
C GLY A 237 -29.78 25.37 -22.94
N GLY A 238 -29.10 26.03 -23.89
CA GLY A 238 -29.45 25.99 -25.32
C GLY A 238 -29.25 24.63 -26.01
N ALA A 239 -28.55 23.67 -25.39
CA ALA A 239 -28.38 22.32 -25.92
C ALA A 239 -29.46 21.33 -25.44
N LEU A 240 -30.21 21.65 -24.38
CA LEU A 240 -31.27 20.79 -23.82
C LEU A 240 -32.68 21.17 -24.31
N ASP A 241 -32.97 22.45 -24.56
CA ASP A 241 -34.34 22.96 -24.78
C ASP A 241 -34.84 22.95 -26.25
N ALA A 242 -34.32 22.07 -27.10
CA ALA A 242 -34.86 21.86 -28.46
C ALA A 242 -35.14 20.37 -28.70
N ALA A 243 -36.10 19.83 -27.94
CA ALA A 243 -36.72 18.53 -28.20
C ALA A 243 -37.86 18.60 -29.24
N GLU A 244 -37.98 19.70 -29.99
CA GLU A 244 -38.87 19.81 -31.13
C GLU A 244 -38.04 20.14 -32.37
N ASP A 245 -37.87 19.15 -33.23
CA ASP A 245 -37.29 19.24 -34.56
C ASP A 245 -38.37 19.75 -35.52
N PRO A 246 -38.31 20.99 -36.06
CA PRO A 246 -39.27 21.44 -37.06
C PRO A 246 -38.90 21.01 -38.48
N ASP A 247 -37.78 20.30 -38.69
CA ASP A 247 -37.25 20.03 -40.04
C ASP A 247 -37.56 18.61 -40.56
N GLN A 248 -38.52 17.91 -39.93
CA GLN A 248 -39.13 16.67 -40.47
C GLN A 248 -40.49 16.89 -41.17
N MET A 249 -40.80 18.11 -41.65
CA MET A 249 -41.92 18.33 -42.57
C MET A 249 -41.47 19.05 -43.84
N GLN A 250 -40.77 18.32 -44.73
CA GLN A 250 -40.81 18.57 -46.18
C GLN A 250 -40.72 17.23 -46.93
N THR A 251 -41.87 16.58 -47.07
CA THR A 251 -42.31 15.90 -48.30
C THR A 251 -43.57 16.60 -48.78
#